data_AF-A0A8T0X984-F1
#
_entry.id   AF-A0A8T0X984-F1
#
_cell.length_a   1.000
_cell.length_b   1.000
_cell.length_c   1.000
_cell.angle_alpha   90.00
_cell.angle_beta   90.00
_cell.angle_gamma   90.00
#
_symmetry.space_group_name_H-M   'P 1'
#
loop_
_entity.id
_entity.type
_entity.pdbx_description
1 polymer ?
#
loop_
_entity_poly.entity_id
_entity_poly.type
_entity_poly.pdbx_seq_one_letter_code
_entity_poly.pdbx_strand_id
1 'polypeptide(L)'
;MGYIGHHGVATLRRYKYSGVDHSLVAKYILQPFWSRFVNVFPLWFPPNMITLTGFMFLLTSAFLGFLYSPHLDTAPPRWVHLAHGLLLFLYQTFDAVDGKQARRTNSSSPLGELFDHGCDALACAFESLAFGSTAMCGKATFWFWVISAVPFYFATWEHFFTNTLILPIVNGPTEGLMLIYLCHFFTFFAGAEWWAHDFQKSMPLLGWVPLIPEIPVYDIVLCLMIAFAVIPTIGSNIHNVYKVVAARKGSMVRALAMIFPFGLLLAGVLVWSYLSPSDIMRNQPHLLIIGTVLLMYCLFTVALYMHFATSVIHEITNALGIHCFRITRKKA
;
A
#
# COMPACT_ATOMS: atom_id res chain seq x y z
N MET A 1 2.42 -33.01 -14.43
CA MET A 1 2.31 -32.52 -13.04
C MET A 1 2.05 -31.02 -13.12
N GLY A 2 1.19 -30.46 -12.27
CA GLY A 2 0.91 -29.02 -12.30
C GLY A 2 2.01 -28.22 -11.58
N TYR A 3 2.13 -26.93 -11.91
CA TYR A 3 3.06 -25.97 -11.28
C TYR A 3 2.96 -25.95 -9.75
N ILE A 4 1.78 -26.26 -9.20
CA ILE A 4 1.58 -26.57 -7.78
C ILE A 4 1.61 -28.09 -7.62
N GLY A 5 2.70 -28.62 -7.08
CA GLY A 5 2.83 -30.05 -6.80
C GLY A 5 1.80 -30.56 -5.78
N HIS A 6 1.63 -31.88 -5.68
CA HIS A 6 0.65 -32.49 -4.77
C HIS A 6 0.77 -32.01 -3.31
N HIS A 7 1.99 -31.80 -2.83
CA HIS A 7 2.23 -31.23 -1.51
C HIS A 7 1.70 -29.79 -1.39
N GLY A 8 1.97 -28.94 -2.39
CA GLY A 8 1.47 -27.56 -2.42
C GLY A 8 -0.06 -27.49 -2.42
N VAL A 9 -0.73 -28.34 -3.22
CA VAL A 9 -2.20 -28.42 -3.24
C VAL A 9 -2.74 -28.85 -1.87
N ALA A 10 -2.11 -29.82 -1.22
CA ALA A 10 -2.49 -30.27 0.12
C ALA A 10 -2.28 -29.16 1.17
N THR A 11 -1.20 -28.39 1.06
CA THR A 11 -0.90 -27.28 1.98
C THR A 11 -1.82 -26.08 1.77
N LEU A 12 -2.18 -25.73 0.53
CA LEU A 12 -3.14 -24.65 0.23
C LEU A 12 -4.50 -24.89 0.89
N ARG A 13 -4.97 -26.15 0.93
CA ARG A 13 -6.21 -26.51 1.63
C ARG A 13 -6.14 -26.35 3.15
N ARG A 14 -4.93 -26.33 3.72
CA ARG A 14 -4.68 -26.18 5.16
C ARG A 14 -4.33 -24.75 5.54
N TYR A 15 -4.12 -23.87 4.57
CA TYR A 15 -3.77 -22.48 4.81
C TYR A 15 -4.88 -21.79 5.63
N LYS A 16 -4.46 -21.05 6.65
CA LYS A 16 -5.34 -20.21 7.46
C LYS A 16 -4.66 -18.86 7.62
N TYR A 17 -5.39 -17.82 7.24
CA TYR A 17 -4.98 -16.45 7.50
C TYR A 17 -4.72 -16.23 9.00
N SER A 18 -3.63 -15.54 9.31
CA SER A 18 -3.27 -15.15 10.67
C SER A 18 -3.02 -13.64 10.67
N GLY A 19 -3.87 -12.90 11.37
CA GLY A 19 -3.74 -11.46 11.56
C GLY A 19 -4.01 -11.12 13.02
N VAL A 20 -3.21 -10.23 13.58
CA VAL A 20 -3.38 -9.70 14.93
C VAL A 20 -3.44 -8.19 14.83
N ASP A 21 -4.56 -7.63 15.29
CA ASP A 21 -4.79 -6.20 15.31
C ASP A 21 -4.82 -5.67 16.74
N HIS A 22 -3.84 -4.84 17.08
CA HIS A 22 -3.71 -4.20 18.39
C HIS A 22 -4.32 -2.79 18.44
N SER A 23 -4.90 -2.30 17.35
CA SER A 23 -5.50 -0.96 17.31
C SER A 23 -6.64 -0.80 18.31
N LEU A 24 -6.55 0.28 19.09
CA LEU A 24 -7.61 0.65 20.03
C LEU A 24 -8.82 1.23 19.28
N VAL A 25 -8.57 1.99 18.21
CA VAL A 25 -9.63 2.57 17.37
C VAL A 25 -10.39 1.46 16.66
N ALA A 26 -9.69 0.49 16.06
CA ALA A 26 -10.31 -0.70 15.49
C ALA A 26 -11.15 -1.40 16.56
N LYS A 27 -10.53 -1.80 17.67
CA LYS A 27 -11.19 -2.60 18.70
C LYS A 27 -12.48 -1.98 19.25
N TYR A 28 -12.46 -0.69 19.59
CA TYR A 28 -13.56 -0.05 20.32
C TYR A 28 -14.53 0.74 19.44
N ILE A 29 -14.12 1.18 18.25
CA ILE A 29 -14.94 2.07 17.39
C ILE A 29 -15.31 1.36 16.09
N LEU A 30 -14.32 0.96 15.29
CA LEU A 30 -14.57 0.50 13.92
C LEU A 30 -15.02 -0.96 13.84
N GLN A 31 -14.48 -1.86 14.66
CA GLN A 31 -14.88 -3.27 14.69
C GLN A 31 -16.37 -3.47 15.03
N PRO A 32 -16.95 -2.76 16.03
CA PRO A 32 -18.40 -2.77 16.25
C PRO A 32 -19.20 -2.30 15.04
N PHE A 33 -18.75 -1.23 14.38
CA PHE A 33 -19.37 -0.71 13.17
C PHE A 33 -19.31 -1.72 12.01
N TRP A 34 -18.12 -2.19 11.64
CA TRP A 34 -17.90 -3.16 10.56
C TRP A 34 -18.62 -4.49 10.79
N SER A 35 -18.72 -4.95 12.05
CA SER A 35 -19.44 -6.18 12.39
C SER A 35 -20.96 -6.05 12.22
N ARG A 36 -21.50 -4.83 12.28
CA ARG A 36 -22.89 -4.56 11.87
C ARG A 36 -22.99 -4.39 10.36
N PHE A 37 -22.08 -3.62 9.77
CA PHE A 37 -22.08 -3.28 8.34
C PHE A 37 -21.95 -4.50 7.43
N VAL A 38 -21.19 -5.53 7.83
CA VAL A 38 -21.10 -6.79 7.06
C VAL A 38 -22.48 -7.38 6.72
N ASN A 39 -23.50 -7.18 7.57
CA ASN A 39 -24.84 -7.71 7.35
C ASN A 39 -25.62 -7.00 6.22
N VAL A 40 -25.13 -5.86 5.73
CA VAL A 40 -25.65 -5.23 4.50
C VAL A 40 -25.40 -6.13 3.29
N PHE A 41 -24.31 -6.89 3.29
CA PHE A 41 -23.99 -7.83 2.23
C PHE A 41 -24.75 -9.16 2.43
N PRO A 42 -25.54 -9.60 1.44
CA PRO A 42 -26.19 -10.90 1.49
C PRO A 42 -25.15 -12.02 1.41
N LEU A 43 -25.49 -13.22 1.90
CA LEU A 43 -24.54 -14.34 1.99
C LEU A 43 -24.03 -14.84 0.62
N TRP A 44 -24.72 -14.54 -0.47
CA TRP A 44 -24.28 -14.88 -1.82
C TRP A 44 -23.27 -13.89 -2.40
N PHE A 45 -23.11 -12.70 -1.79
CA PHE A 45 -22.20 -11.68 -2.30
C PHE A 45 -20.75 -12.05 -1.98
N PRO A 46 -19.87 -12.26 -2.98
CA PRO A 46 -18.52 -12.76 -2.76
C PRO A 46 -17.63 -11.73 -2.04
N PRO A 47 -16.78 -12.14 -1.08
CA PRO A 47 -15.83 -11.25 -0.41
C PRO A 47 -14.93 -10.47 -1.38
N ASN A 48 -14.33 -11.13 -2.37
CA ASN A 48 -13.46 -10.46 -3.34
C ASN A 48 -14.19 -9.39 -4.18
N MET A 49 -15.52 -9.47 -4.31
CA MET A 49 -16.30 -8.40 -4.95
C MET A 49 -16.46 -7.19 -4.02
N ILE A 50 -16.49 -7.40 -2.70
CA ILE A 50 -16.43 -6.31 -1.72
C ILE A 50 -15.08 -5.61 -1.83
N THR A 51 -13.97 -6.36 -1.78
CA THR A 51 -12.60 -5.84 -1.99
C THR A 51 -12.51 -5.02 -3.28
N LEU A 52 -12.95 -5.58 -4.41
CA LEU A 52 -12.91 -4.92 -5.71
C LEU A 52 -13.74 -3.63 -5.73
N THR A 53 -14.92 -3.64 -5.10
CA THR A 53 -15.78 -2.44 -5.02
C THR A 53 -15.12 -1.36 -4.16
N GLY A 54 -14.51 -1.75 -3.04
CA GLY A 54 -13.71 -0.85 -2.21
C GLY A 54 -12.58 -0.21 -3.02
N PHE A 55 -11.83 -1.02 -3.76
CA PHE A 55 -10.75 -0.54 -4.62
C PHE A 55 -11.23 0.44 -5.71
N MET A 56 -12.43 0.22 -6.28
CA MET A 56 -13.02 1.15 -7.26
C MET A 56 -13.32 2.54 -6.67
N PHE A 57 -13.58 2.65 -5.36
CA PHE A 57 -13.69 3.96 -4.70
C PHE A 57 -12.36 4.71 -4.71
N LEU A 58 -11.24 4.01 -4.50
CA LEU A 58 -9.90 4.62 -4.58
C LEU A 58 -9.56 5.07 -6.01
N LEU A 59 -9.87 4.25 -7.01
CA LEU A 59 -9.69 4.63 -8.42
C LEU A 59 -10.51 5.85 -8.79
N THR A 60 -11.78 5.90 -8.35
CA THR A 60 -12.66 7.04 -8.55
C THR A 60 -12.10 8.29 -7.87
N SER A 61 -11.63 8.15 -6.63
CA SER A 61 -11.00 9.23 -5.86
C SER A 61 -9.77 9.78 -6.58
N ALA A 62 -8.83 8.92 -6.99
CA ALA A 62 -7.65 9.34 -7.73
C ALA A 62 -7.99 9.98 -9.09
N PHE A 63 -9.01 9.47 -9.78
CA PHE A 63 -9.49 10.05 -11.04
C PHE A 63 -10.06 11.46 -10.86
N LEU A 64 -10.84 11.70 -9.79
CA LEU A 64 -11.28 13.05 -9.43
C LEU A 64 -10.09 13.99 -9.16
N GLY A 65 -9.08 13.51 -8.43
CA GLY A 65 -7.85 14.25 -8.19
C GLY A 65 -7.13 14.61 -9.49
N PHE A 66 -7.04 13.67 -10.44
CA PHE A 66 -6.46 13.91 -11.76
C PHE A 66 -7.23 14.96 -12.58
N LEU A 67 -8.57 14.92 -12.55
CA LEU A 67 -9.40 15.86 -13.31
C LEU A 67 -9.37 17.28 -12.74
N TYR A 68 -9.41 17.43 -11.42
CA TYR A 68 -9.57 18.73 -10.76
C TYR A 68 -8.26 19.32 -10.21
N SER A 69 -7.21 18.52 -10.07
CA SER A 69 -5.88 18.94 -9.59
C SER A 69 -4.78 18.12 -10.28
N PRO A 70 -4.57 18.31 -11.60
CA PRO A 70 -3.65 17.49 -12.40
C PRO A 70 -2.18 17.62 -11.98
N HIS A 71 -1.81 18.73 -11.35
CA HIS A 71 -0.46 18.97 -10.83
C HIS A 71 -0.39 18.89 -9.29
N LEU A 72 -1.53 18.64 -8.62
CA LEU A 72 -1.66 18.52 -7.16
C LEU A 72 -1.24 19.79 -6.39
N ASP A 73 -1.01 20.91 -7.07
CA ASP A 73 -0.55 22.20 -6.52
C ASP A 73 -1.60 23.31 -6.65
N THR A 74 -2.79 22.96 -7.16
CA THR A 74 -3.95 23.86 -7.25
C THR A 74 -5.12 23.30 -6.46
N ALA A 75 -5.84 24.19 -5.78
CA ALA A 75 -7.00 23.84 -4.96
C ALA A 75 -8.14 23.34 -5.86
N PRO A 76 -8.57 22.07 -5.74
CA PRO A 76 -9.74 21.60 -6.46
C PRO A 76 -11.03 22.20 -5.85
N PRO A 77 -12.17 22.10 -6.54
CA PRO A 77 -13.46 22.47 -5.95
C PRO A 77 -13.70 21.72 -4.63
N ARG A 78 -14.21 22.41 -3.62
CA ARG A 78 -14.28 21.88 -2.25
C ARG A 78 -14.96 20.52 -2.13
N TRP A 79 -16.00 20.28 -2.93
CA TRP A 79 -16.74 19.01 -2.95
C TRP A 79 -15.84 17.82 -3.30
N VAL A 80 -14.73 18.02 -4.02
CA VAL A 80 -13.75 16.98 -4.35
C VAL A 80 -13.09 16.46 -3.08
N HIS A 81 -12.77 17.32 -2.10
CA HIS A 81 -12.28 16.87 -0.79
C HIS A 81 -13.32 16.05 -0.04
N LEU A 82 -14.60 16.47 -0.05
CA LEU A 82 -15.69 15.69 0.54
C LEU A 82 -15.80 14.31 -0.12
N ALA A 83 -15.70 14.25 -1.45
CA ALA A 83 -15.72 13.01 -2.21
C ALA A 83 -14.51 12.12 -1.85
N HIS A 84 -13.30 12.66 -1.79
CA HIS A 84 -12.11 11.90 -1.36
C HIS A 84 -12.31 11.27 0.03
N GLY A 85 -12.81 12.06 1.00
CA GLY A 85 -13.06 11.56 2.36
C GLY A 85 -14.12 10.46 2.39
N LEU A 86 -15.24 10.62 1.69
CA LEU A 86 -16.31 9.62 1.63
C LEU A 86 -15.85 8.32 0.94
N LEU A 87 -15.16 8.45 -0.19
CA LEU A 87 -14.65 7.31 -0.96
C LEU A 87 -13.60 6.53 -0.18
N LEU A 88 -12.71 7.23 0.54
CA LEU A 88 -11.69 6.60 1.38
C LEU A 88 -12.31 5.91 2.61
N PHE A 89 -13.28 6.55 3.27
CA PHE A 89 -14.05 5.92 4.36
C PHE A 89 -14.77 4.64 3.89
N LEU A 90 -15.35 4.67 2.69
CA LEU A 90 -15.99 3.51 2.08
C LEU A 90 -14.99 2.42 1.73
N TYR A 91 -13.81 2.77 1.17
CA TYR A 91 -12.73 1.81 0.93
C TYR A 91 -12.32 1.10 2.21
N GLN A 92 -11.94 1.83 3.27
CA GLN A 92 -11.56 1.23 4.55
C GLN A 92 -12.68 0.34 5.12
N THR A 93 -13.94 0.75 4.95
CA THR A 93 -15.08 -0.05 5.40
C THR A 93 -15.22 -1.35 4.61
N PHE A 94 -15.03 -1.32 3.29
CA PHE A 94 -15.19 -2.48 2.42
C PHE A 94 -14.04 -3.47 2.61
N ASP A 95 -12.82 -2.96 2.69
CA ASP A 95 -11.60 -3.68 3.08
C ASP A 95 -11.82 -4.49 4.38
N ALA A 96 -12.14 -3.81 5.49
CA ALA A 96 -12.33 -4.50 6.77
C ALA A 96 -13.52 -5.49 6.80
N VAL A 97 -14.50 -5.30 5.92
CA VAL A 97 -15.73 -6.10 5.86
C VAL A 97 -15.58 -7.33 4.98
N ASP A 98 -14.68 -7.35 4.01
CA ASP A 98 -14.50 -8.50 3.12
C ASP A 98 -14.08 -9.77 3.89
N GLY A 99 -13.17 -9.64 4.86
CA GLY A 99 -12.66 -10.76 5.65
C GLY A 99 -13.72 -11.23 6.64
N LYS A 100 -14.56 -10.31 7.11
CA LYS A 100 -15.74 -10.66 7.92
C LYS A 100 -16.75 -11.42 7.09
N GLN A 101 -16.99 -11.00 5.85
CA GLN A 101 -17.85 -11.73 4.92
C GLN A 101 -17.27 -13.11 4.63
N ALA A 102 -15.98 -13.21 4.33
CA ALA A 102 -15.30 -14.49 4.05
C ALA A 102 -15.41 -15.48 5.21
N ARG A 103 -15.35 -15.00 6.47
CA ARG A 103 -15.61 -15.82 7.65
C ARG A 103 -17.08 -16.23 7.78
N ARG A 104 -18.03 -15.32 7.51
CA ARG A 104 -19.49 -15.61 7.52
C ARG A 104 -19.89 -16.66 6.49
N THR A 105 -19.25 -16.65 5.32
CA THR A 105 -19.55 -17.56 4.20
C THR A 105 -18.62 -18.78 4.14
N ASN A 106 -17.71 -18.92 5.11
CA ASN A 106 -16.68 -19.97 5.13
C ASN A 106 -15.87 -20.06 3.81
N SER A 107 -15.55 -18.90 3.24
CA SER A 107 -14.86 -18.74 1.96
C SER A 107 -13.51 -18.02 2.08
N SER A 108 -12.95 -17.95 3.29
CA SER A 108 -11.57 -17.47 3.48
C SER A 108 -10.58 -18.33 2.71
N SER A 109 -9.67 -17.70 1.97
CA SER A 109 -8.70 -18.41 1.12
C SER A 109 -7.41 -17.61 0.92
N PRO A 110 -6.28 -18.27 0.59
CA PRO A 110 -5.05 -17.57 0.23
C PRO A 110 -5.21 -16.64 -0.98
N LEU A 111 -6.12 -16.97 -1.90
CA LEU A 111 -6.42 -16.14 -3.06
C LEU A 111 -7.14 -14.85 -2.66
N GLY A 112 -8.11 -14.95 -1.73
CA GLY A 112 -8.81 -13.77 -1.21
C GLY A 112 -7.85 -12.81 -0.55
N GLU A 113 -6.97 -13.33 0.31
CA GLU A 113 -5.92 -12.53 0.97
C GLU A 113 -4.93 -11.91 -0.03
N LEU A 114 -4.49 -12.68 -1.04
CA LEU A 114 -3.60 -12.15 -2.07
C LEU A 114 -4.25 -10.99 -2.84
N PHE A 115 -5.55 -11.11 -3.13
CA PHE A 115 -6.29 -10.07 -3.84
C PHE A 115 -6.48 -8.82 -2.98
N ASP A 116 -6.87 -9.01 -1.72
CA ASP A 116 -7.05 -7.97 -0.71
C ASP A 116 -5.78 -7.14 -0.47
N HIS A 117 -4.71 -7.79 0.00
CA HIS A 117 -3.43 -7.12 0.22
C HIS A 117 -2.82 -6.55 -1.07
N GLY A 118 -3.15 -7.12 -2.23
CA GLY A 118 -2.77 -6.60 -3.53
C GLY A 118 -3.44 -5.24 -3.83
N CYS A 119 -4.73 -5.10 -3.49
CA CYS A 119 -5.45 -3.84 -3.53
C CYS A 119 -4.87 -2.82 -2.54
N ASP A 120 -4.52 -3.22 -1.31
CA ASP A 120 -3.91 -2.34 -0.30
C ASP A 120 -2.55 -1.78 -0.72
N ALA A 121 -1.74 -2.60 -1.38
CA ALA A 121 -0.46 -2.17 -1.93
C ALA A 121 -0.64 -1.03 -2.95
N LEU A 122 -1.69 -1.10 -3.76
CA LEU A 122 -2.05 -0.07 -4.74
C LEU A 122 -2.72 1.14 -4.07
N ALA A 123 -3.47 0.93 -2.98
CA ALA A 123 -4.11 1.99 -2.22
C ALA A 123 -3.10 3.03 -1.73
N CYS A 124 -1.90 2.60 -1.32
CA CYS A 124 -0.80 3.47 -0.95
C CYS A 124 -0.54 4.59 -1.97
N ALA A 125 -0.67 4.29 -3.27
CA ALA A 125 -0.46 5.26 -4.35
C ALA A 125 -1.69 6.13 -4.62
N PHE A 126 -2.86 5.51 -4.78
CA PHE A 126 -4.09 6.25 -5.12
C PHE A 126 -4.52 7.19 -4.00
N GLU A 127 -4.40 6.77 -2.75
CA GLU A 127 -4.69 7.62 -1.60
C GLU A 127 -3.70 8.77 -1.46
N SER A 128 -2.41 8.51 -1.71
CA SER A 128 -1.41 9.58 -1.67
C SER A 128 -1.69 10.65 -2.72
N LEU A 129 -2.17 10.28 -3.90
CA LEU A 129 -2.61 11.24 -4.93
C LEU A 129 -3.84 12.04 -4.49
N ALA A 130 -4.85 11.39 -3.92
CA ALA A 130 -6.03 12.06 -3.39
C ALA A 130 -5.67 13.03 -2.23
N PHE A 131 -4.77 12.59 -1.33
CA PHE A 131 -4.26 13.42 -0.26
C PHE A 131 -3.41 14.58 -0.79
N GLY A 132 -2.56 14.35 -1.79
CA GLY A 132 -1.79 15.39 -2.46
C GLY A 132 -2.68 16.48 -3.05
N SER A 133 -3.80 16.09 -3.67
CA SER A 133 -4.81 17.02 -4.18
C SER A 133 -5.50 17.80 -3.05
N THR A 134 -5.70 17.17 -1.90
CA THR A 134 -6.30 17.79 -0.72
C THR A 134 -5.36 18.77 -0.01
N ALA A 135 -4.10 18.37 0.14
CA ALA A 135 -3.07 19.18 0.78
C ALA A 135 -2.49 20.24 -0.16
N MET A 136 -2.84 20.22 -1.45
CA MET A 136 -2.33 21.12 -2.48
C MET A 136 -0.78 21.16 -2.47
N CYS A 137 -0.15 20.00 -2.27
CA CYS A 137 1.28 19.91 -1.95
C CYS A 137 2.18 19.55 -3.15
N GLY A 138 1.61 19.46 -4.36
CA GLY A 138 2.34 19.30 -5.61
C GLY A 138 3.35 18.15 -5.55
N LYS A 139 4.62 18.47 -5.81
CA LYS A 139 5.76 17.53 -5.76
C LYS A 139 5.90 16.81 -4.41
N ALA A 140 5.48 17.41 -3.30
CA ALA A 140 5.58 16.79 -1.98
C ALA A 140 4.66 15.56 -1.85
N THR A 141 3.66 15.42 -2.73
CA THR A 141 2.84 14.21 -2.83
C THR A 141 3.68 12.94 -3.02
N PHE A 142 4.81 13.03 -3.73
CA PHE A 142 5.74 11.92 -3.88
C PHE A 142 6.22 11.39 -2.52
N TRP A 143 6.50 12.28 -1.57
CA TRP A 143 6.95 11.89 -0.24
C TRP A 143 5.82 11.30 0.60
N PHE A 144 4.59 11.79 0.46
CA PHE A 144 3.41 11.14 1.05
C PHE A 144 3.22 9.72 0.54
N TRP A 145 3.45 9.48 -0.75
CA TRP A 145 3.48 8.12 -1.30
C TRP A 145 4.60 7.26 -0.71
N VAL A 146 5.81 7.82 -0.59
CA VAL A 146 6.96 7.11 0.03
C VAL A 146 6.65 6.70 1.47
N ILE A 147 6.11 7.61 2.29
CA ILE A 147 5.82 7.32 3.70
C ILE A 147 4.62 6.40 3.91
N SER A 148 3.82 6.14 2.86
CA SER A 148 2.79 5.10 2.85
C SER A 148 3.37 3.75 2.37
N ALA A 149 4.06 3.75 1.24
CA ALA A 149 4.58 2.55 0.61
C ALA A 149 5.69 1.85 1.42
N VAL A 150 6.58 2.63 2.07
CA VAL A 150 7.70 2.05 2.83
C VAL A 150 7.19 1.25 4.05
N PRO A 151 6.37 1.80 4.98
CA PRO A 151 5.79 1.00 6.05
C PRO A 151 4.99 -0.20 5.57
N PHE A 152 4.21 -0.05 4.49
CA PHE A 152 3.45 -1.16 3.91
C PHE A 152 4.36 -2.31 3.46
N TYR A 153 5.47 -2.01 2.77
CA TYR A 153 6.44 -3.00 2.37
C TYR A 153 7.10 -3.68 3.57
N PHE A 154 7.44 -2.93 4.62
CA PHE A 154 8.02 -3.48 5.84
C PHE A 154 7.03 -4.37 6.62
N ALA A 155 5.75 -4.02 6.67
CA ALA A 155 4.71 -4.86 7.26
C ALA A 155 4.51 -6.16 6.46
N THR A 156 4.56 -6.08 5.12
CA THR A 156 4.51 -7.27 4.25
C THR A 156 5.75 -8.15 4.41
N TRP A 157 6.93 -7.53 4.51
CA TRP A 157 8.19 -8.22 4.77
C TRP A 157 8.18 -8.89 6.15
N GLU A 158 7.66 -8.22 7.18
CA GLU A 158 7.44 -8.84 8.49
C GLU A 158 6.51 -10.03 8.38
N HIS A 159 5.36 -9.86 7.72
CA HIS A 159 4.39 -10.93 7.51
C HIS A 159 5.00 -12.17 6.87
N PHE A 160 5.92 -12.00 5.91
CA PHE A 160 6.65 -13.10 5.29
C PHE A 160 7.49 -13.92 6.29
N PHE A 161 8.10 -13.29 7.30
CA PHE A 161 8.90 -14.00 8.30
C PHE A 161 8.04 -14.58 9.43
N THR A 162 7.09 -13.81 9.93
CA THR A 162 6.23 -14.15 11.07
C THR A 162 5.11 -15.11 10.70
N ASN A 163 4.68 -15.14 9.44
CA ASN A 163 3.43 -15.74 8.96
C ASN A 163 2.19 -15.19 9.70
N THR A 164 2.27 -13.98 10.22
CA THR A 164 1.14 -13.29 10.85
C THR A 164 1.23 -11.80 10.56
N LEU A 165 0.16 -11.21 10.02
CA LEU A 165 0.07 -9.77 9.82
C LEU A 165 -0.14 -9.12 11.20
N ILE A 166 0.86 -8.39 11.68
CA ILE A 166 0.83 -7.76 13.00
C ILE A 166 0.58 -6.27 12.80
N LEU A 167 -0.61 -5.81 13.16
CA LEU A 167 -0.96 -4.40 13.15
C LEU A 167 -0.72 -3.81 14.57
N PRO A 168 0.22 -2.86 14.73
CA PRO A 168 0.46 -2.21 16.01
C PRO A 168 -0.72 -1.32 16.44
N ILE A 169 -0.63 -0.80 17.67
CA ILE A 169 -1.68 0.04 18.29
C ILE A 169 -2.05 1.25 17.42
N VAL A 170 -1.06 1.84 16.75
CA VAL A 170 -1.24 2.87 15.73
C VAL A 170 -0.68 2.30 14.44
N ASN A 171 -1.53 2.11 13.43
CA ASN A 171 -1.14 1.53 12.16
C ASN A 171 -1.76 2.28 10.97
N GLY A 172 -1.18 2.07 9.79
CA GLY A 172 -1.63 2.68 8.54
C GLY A 172 -3.08 2.33 8.19
N PRO A 173 -3.44 1.04 8.07
CA PRO A 173 -4.77 0.62 7.64
C PRO A 173 -5.93 1.11 8.53
N THR A 174 -5.69 1.31 9.83
CA THR A 174 -6.71 1.81 10.76
C THR A 174 -6.60 3.32 11.01
N GLU A 175 -5.63 3.75 11.82
CA GLU A 175 -5.49 5.14 12.23
C GLU A 175 -5.04 6.03 11.09
N GLY A 176 -4.16 5.54 10.21
CA GLY A 176 -3.66 6.29 9.06
C GLY A 176 -4.77 6.64 8.08
N LEU A 177 -5.52 5.65 7.60
CA LEU A 177 -6.67 5.88 6.71
C LEU A 177 -7.72 6.78 7.36
N MET A 178 -7.99 6.56 8.65
CA MET A 178 -8.90 7.42 9.42
C MET A 178 -8.45 8.87 9.46
N LEU A 179 -7.18 9.10 9.77
CA LEU A 179 -6.62 10.44 9.78
C LEU A 179 -6.75 11.10 8.39
N ILE A 180 -6.47 10.37 7.32
CA ILE A 180 -6.53 10.90 5.95
C ILE A 180 -7.97 11.30 5.57
N TYR A 181 -8.99 10.46 5.80
CA TYR A 181 -10.37 10.87 5.47
C TYR A 181 -10.89 11.99 6.37
N LEU A 182 -10.45 12.05 7.63
CA LEU A 182 -10.76 13.19 8.50
C LEU A 182 -10.09 14.48 7.99
N CYS A 183 -8.86 14.41 7.50
CA CYS A 183 -8.19 15.52 6.83
C CYS A 183 -8.95 15.97 5.58
N HIS A 184 -9.46 15.03 4.77
CA HIS A 184 -10.31 15.37 3.62
C HIS A 184 -11.57 16.12 4.04
N PHE A 185 -12.30 15.64 5.05
CA PHE A 185 -13.50 16.31 5.57
C PHE A 185 -13.18 17.67 6.19
N PHE A 186 -12.09 17.78 6.94
CA PHE A 186 -11.63 19.06 7.47
C PHE A 186 -11.34 20.05 6.34
N THR A 187 -10.65 19.61 5.28
CA THR A 187 -10.30 20.45 4.12
C THR A 187 -11.53 20.90 3.34
N PHE A 188 -12.59 20.10 3.31
CA PHE A 188 -13.89 20.55 2.78
C PHE A 188 -14.44 21.80 3.50
N PHE A 189 -14.12 22.00 4.79
CA PHE A 189 -14.52 23.18 5.59
C PHE A 189 -13.43 24.27 5.71
N ALA A 190 -12.14 23.90 5.69
CA ALA A 190 -11.04 24.86 5.78
C ALA A 190 -10.58 25.43 4.43
N GLY A 191 -10.67 24.65 3.35
CA GLY A 191 -10.02 24.94 2.07
C GLY A 191 -8.63 24.30 1.97
N ALA A 192 -8.21 23.95 0.75
CA ALA A 192 -6.91 23.31 0.50
C ALA A 192 -5.73 24.24 0.81
N GLU A 193 -5.94 25.55 0.65
CA GLU A 193 -4.97 26.60 0.90
C GLU A 193 -4.46 26.60 2.35
N TRP A 194 -5.28 26.12 3.30
CA TRP A 194 -4.88 25.95 4.69
C TRP A 194 -3.62 25.09 4.85
N TRP A 195 -3.43 24.09 3.97
CA TRP A 195 -2.27 23.20 3.99
C TRP A 195 -1.01 23.85 3.43
N ALA A 196 -1.16 24.69 2.41
CA ALA A 196 -0.05 25.33 1.71
C ALA A 196 0.39 26.66 2.33
N HIS A 197 -0.48 27.30 3.12
CA HIS A 197 -0.15 28.48 3.89
C HIS A 197 0.89 28.19 4.96
N ASP A 198 1.64 29.23 5.31
CA ASP A 198 2.54 29.25 6.47
C ASP A 198 1.82 28.77 7.73
N PHE A 199 2.45 27.83 8.44
CA PHE A 199 1.88 27.19 9.62
C PHE A 199 1.36 28.17 10.66
N GLN A 200 2.09 29.26 10.91
CA GLN A 200 1.68 30.27 11.90
C GLN A 200 0.38 30.97 11.51
N LYS A 201 0.09 31.10 10.22
CA LYS A 201 -1.18 31.66 9.70
C LYS A 201 -2.32 30.65 9.80
N SER A 202 -2.05 29.39 9.50
CA SER A 202 -3.04 28.31 9.54
C SER A 202 -3.40 27.86 10.96
N MET A 203 -2.47 28.00 11.91
CA MET A 203 -2.64 27.63 13.33
C MET A 203 -2.18 28.76 14.26
N PRO A 204 -2.93 29.89 14.34
CA PRO A 204 -2.52 31.06 15.11
C PRO A 204 -2.36 30.78 16.61
N LEU A 205 -3.10 29.79 17.15
CA LEU A 205 -2.99 29.36 18.55
C LEU A 205 -1.65 28.68 18.89
N LEU A 206 -0.92 28.19 17.88
CA LEU A 206 0.41 27.58 18.00
C LEU A 206 1.52 28.49 17.47
N GLY A 207 1.21 29.75 17.14
CA GLY A 207 2.18 30.72 16.60
C GLY A 207 3.32 31.09 17.54
N TRP A 208 3.26 30.67 18.81
CA TRP A 208 4.35 30.83 19.79
C TRP A 208 5.47 29.79 19.62
N VAL A 209 5.25 28.72 18.85
CA VAL A 209 6.29 27.71 18.58
C VAL A 209 7.31 28.29 17.60
N PRO A 210 8.61 28.36 17.95
CA PRO A 210 9.64 28.94 17.09
C PRO A 210 9.98 27.97 15.94
N LEU A 211 9.12 27.92 14.93
CA LEU A 211 9.37 27.25 13.66
C LEU A 211 10.01 28.22 12.67
N ILE A 212 10.71 27.67 11.67
CA ILE A 212 11.25 28.47 10.56
C ILE A 212 10.04 29.15 9.88
N PRO A 213 10.09 30.47 9.63
CA PRO A 213 9.02 31.16 8.92
C PRO A 213 8.76 30.54 7.56
N GLU A 214 7.51 30.57 7.10
CA GLU A 214 7.09 30.15 5.75
C GLU A 214 7.10 28.63 5.50
N ILE A 215 7.12 27.80 6.55
CA ILE A 215 6.93 26.35 6.38
C ILE A 215 5.43 26.06 6.14
N PRO A 216 5.06 25.41 5.01
CA PRO A 216 3.71 24.93 4.77
C PRO A 216 3.28 23.87 5.79
N VAL A 217 2.00 23.86 6.16
CA VAL A 217 1.47 22.87 7.13
C VAL A 217 1.69 21.43 6.66
N TYR A 218 1.59 21.15 5.35
CA TYR A 218 1.81 19.80 4.83
C TYR A 218 3.24 19.28 5.10
N ASP A 219 4.26 20.14 5.11
CA ASP A 219 5.64 19.73 5.38
C ASP A 219 5.83 19.37 6.87
N ILE A 220 5.18 20.10 7.77
CA ILE A 220 5.16 19.76 9.20
C ILE A 220 4.46 18.42 9.41
N VAL A 221 3.30 18.21 8.77
CA VAL A 221 2.58 16.94 8.87
C VAL A 221 3.41 15.79 8.33
N LEU A 222 4.09 15.97 7.19
CA LEU A 222 5.01 14.98 6.64
C LEU A 222 6.12 14.63 7.64
N CYS A 223 6.79 15.63 8.23
CA CYS A 223 7.83 15.43 9.23
C CYS A 223 7.31 14.70 10.49
N LEU A 224 6.13 15.08 10.99
CA LEU A 224 5.50 14.43 12.14
C LEU A 224 5.13 12.97 11.84
N MET A 225 4.58 12.70 10.65
CA MET A 225 4.28 11.33 10.22
C MET A 225 5.55 10.48 10.12
N ILE A 226 6.65 11.04 9.59
CA ILE A 226 7.93 10.33 9.55
C ILE A 226 8.42 10.00 10.97
N ALA A 227 8.46 11.00 11.85
CA ALA A 227 9.01 10.86 13.20
C ALA A 227 8.18 9.93 14.10
N PHE A 228 6.85 10.04 14.04
CA PHE A 228 5.95 9.39 15.01
C PHE A 228 5.16 8.21 14.45
N ALA A 229 5.09 8.03 13.13
CA ALA A 229 4.42 6.87 12.52
C ALA A 229 5.40 5.96 11.77
N VAL A 230 6.14 6.49 10.79
CA VAL A 230 6.99 5.69 9.88
C VAL A 230 8.16 5.05 10.62
N ILE A 231 8.99 5.85 11.31
CA ILE A 231 10.18 5.36 12.00
C ILE A 231 9.82 4.31 13.07
N PRO A 232 8.82 4.56 13.95
CA PRO A 232 8.40 3.55 14.93
C PRO A 232 7.87 2.27 14.28
N THR A 233 7.10 2.38 13.19
CA THR A 233 6.56 1.21 12.47
C THR A 233 7.69 0.35 11.91
N ILE A 234 8.61 0.95 11.16
CA ILE A 234 9.77 0.25 10.59
C ILE A 234 10.62 -0.39 11.71
N GLY A 235 10.86 0.35 12.80
CA GLY A 235 11.60 -0.17 13.95
C GLY A 235 10.93 -1.42 14.57
N SER A 236 9.60 -1.39 14.72
CA SER A 236 8.80 -2.53 15.19
C SER A 236 8.88 -3.72 14.23
N ASN A 237 8.70 -3.51 12.93
CA ASN A 237 8.77 -4.59 11.94
C ASN A 237 10.16 -5.26 11.94
N ILE A 238 11.24 -4.46 11.96
CA ILE A 238 12.62 -4.96 12.04
C ILE A 238 12.84 -5.76 13.32
N HIS A 239 12.37 -5.26 14.47
CA HIS A 239 12.50 -5.95 15.75
C HIS A 239 11.80 -7.32 15.76
N ASN A 240 10.59 -7.38 15.21
CA ASN A 240 9.81 -8.62 15.15
C ASN A 240 10.43 -9.64 14.19
N VAL A 241 10.92 -9.21 13.03
CA VAL A 241 11.67 -10.10 12.12
C VAL A 241 12.96 -10.58 12.78
N TYR A 242 13.70 -9.71 13.46
CA TYR A 242 14.91 -10.10 14.18
C TYR A 242 14.64 -11.21 15.19
N LYS A 243 13.56 -11.11 15.98
CA LYS A 243 13.16 -12.16 16.93
C LYS A 243 12.95 -13.51 16.25
N VAL A 244 12.23 -13.54 15.14
CA VAL A 244 11.96 -14.79 14.39
C VAL A 244 13.24 -15.36 13.77
N VAL A 245 14.04 -14.50 13.14
CA VAL A 245 15.30 -14.91 12.49
C VAL A 245 16.28 -15.45 13.52
N ALA A 246 16.44 -14.78 14.66
CA ALA A 246 17.29 -15.23 15.76
C ALA A 246 16.82 -16.57 16.34
N ALA A 247 15.51 -16.72 16.59
CA ALA A 247 14.93 -17.98 17.08
C ALA A 247 15.15 -19.16 16.10
N ARG A 248 15.12 -18.88 14.79
CA ARG A 248 15.41 -19.86 13.73
C ARG A 248 16.90 -20.05 13.44
N LYS A 249 17.80 -19.40 14.20
CA LYS A 249 19.26 -19.36 13.93
C LYS A 249 19.60 -18.93 12.50
N GLY A 250 18.76 -18.07 11.92
CA GLY A 250 18.93 -17.52 10.58
C GLY A 250 19.85 -16.31 10.55
N SER A 251 20.10 -15.78 9.35
CA SER A 251 20.93 -14.58 9.15
C SER A 251 20.05 -13.35 8.93
N MET A 252 20.16 -12.37 9.83
CA MET A 252 19.47 -11.08 9.68
C MET A 252 19.93 -10.32 8.43
N VAL A 253 21.21 -10.47 8.06
CA VAL A 253 21.76 -9.86 6.83
C VAL A 253 21.03 -10.37 5.59
N ARG A 254 20.74 -11.68 5.52
CA ARG A 254 19.96 -12.26 4.42
C ARG A 254 18.51 -11.77 4.43
N ALA A 255 17.91 -11.62 5.61
CA ALA A 255 16.55 -11.07 5.73
C ALA A 255 16.48 -9.62 5.23
N LEU A 256 17.45 -8.78 5.62
CA LEU A 256 17.56 -7.39 5.18
C LEU A 256 17.87 -7.28 3.68
N ALA A 257 18.64 -8.21 3.12
CA ALA A 257 18.92 -8.24 1.68
C ALA A 257 17.64 -8.38 0.83
N MET A 258 16.54 -8.92 1.38
CA MET A 258 15.25 -8.99 0.67
C MET A 258 14.57 -7.61 0.50
N ILE A 259 15.01 -6.60 1.25
CA ILE A 259 14.50 -5.22 1.12
C ILE A 259 15.24 -4.48 -0.01
N PHE A 260 16.44 -4.92 -0.37
CA PHE A 260 17.29 -4.25 -1.35
C PHE A 260 16.61 -4.00 -2.71
N PRO A 261 15.87 -4.95 -3.33
CA PRO A 261 15.22 -4.70 -4.60
C PRO A 261 14.21 -3.53 -4.55
N PHE A 262 13.43 -3.45 -3.46
CA PHE A 262 12.48 -2.36 -3.25
C PHE A 262 13.20 -1.02 -3.04
N GLY A 263 14.25 -1.00 -2.21
CA GLY A 263 15.06 0.20 -1.96
C GLY A 263 15.77 0.70 -3.23
N LEU A 264 16.35 -0.21 -4.02
CA LEU A 264 16.99 0.12 -5.30
C LEU A 264 16.01 0.73 -6.29
N LEU A 265 14.80 0.17 -6.37
CA LEU A 265 13.76 0.68 -7.25
C LEU A 265 13.30 2.08 -6.82
N LEU A 266 13.03 2.27 -5.52
CA LEU A 266 12.62 3.58 -5.00
C LEU A 266 13.72 4.64 -5.20
N ALA A 267 14.99 4.28 -4.96
CA ALA A 267 16.12 5.15 -5.23
C ALA A 267 16.26 5.47 -6.72
N GLY A 268 16.08 4.48 -7.60
CA GLY A 268 16.08 4.66 -9.05
C GLY A 268 14.99 5.62 -9.52
N VAL A 269 13.77 5.49 -9.00
CA VAL A 269 12.64 6.39 -9.29
C VAL A 269 12.94 7.81 -8.81
N LEU A 270 13.51 7.96 -7.61
CA LEU A 270 13.89 9.27 -7.07
C LEU A 270 14.98 9.94 -7.92
N VAL A 271 16.04 9.21 -8.28
CA VAL A 271 17.11 9.69 -9.15
C VAL A 271 16.56 10.09 -10.52
N TRP A 272 15.73 9.23 -11.13
CA TRP A 272 15.07 9.55 -12.40
C TRP A 272 14.22 10.81 -12.29
N SER A 273 13.43 10.94 -11.23
CA SER A 273 12.55 12.08 -11.03
C SER A 273 13.32 13.39 -10.91
N TYR A 274 14.44 13.38 -10.19
CA TYR A 274 15.28 14.56 -9.98
C TYR A 274 16.12 14.94 -11.20
N LEU A 275 16.56 13.95 -11.98
CA LEU A 275 17.33 14.16 -13.21
C LEU A 275 16.47 14.37 -14.45
N SER A 276 15.14 14.21 -14.33
CA SER A 276 14.23 14.29 -15.47
C SER A 276 14.25 15.70 -16.10
N PRO A 277 14.58 15.84 -17.40
CA PRO A 277 14.54 17.14 -18.09
C PRO A 277 13.15 17.78 -18.13
N SER A 278 12.10 16.96 -17.96
CA SER A 278 10.71 17.41 -17.96
C SER A 278 10.16 17.73 -16.56
N ASP A 279 10.99 17.68 -15.51
CA ASP A 279 10.56 17.85 -14.10
C ASP A 279 9.30 17.04 -13.79
N ILE A 280 9.37 15.73 -14.04
CA ILE A 280 8.20 14.82 -14.05
C ILE A 280 7.46 14.81 -12.71
N MET A 281 8.19 15.02 -11.60
CA MET A 281 7.61 15.08 -10.26
C MET A 281 6.67 16.28 -10.08
N ARG A 282 6.99 17.41 -10.73
CA ARG A 282 6.15 18.60 -10.72
C ARG A 282 5.09 18.56 -11.81
N ASN A 283 5.50 18.24 -13.04
CA ASN A 283 4.66 18.41 -14.21
C ASN A 283 3.69 17.25 -14.42
N GLN A 284 4.02 16.04 -13.93
CA GLN A 284 3.21 14.83 -14.15
C GLN A 284 3.20 13.91 -12.90
N PRO A 285 2.81 14.42 -11.71
CA PRO A 285 2.91 13.65 -10.46
C PRO A 285 2.05 12.38 -10.47
N HIS A 286 0.85 12.42 -11.07
CA HIS A 286 -0.02 11.25 -11.24
C HIS A 286 0.66 10.16 -12.07
N LEU A 287 1.24 10.53 -13.22
CA LEU A 287 1.94 9.58 -14.08
C LEU A 287 3.20 9.03 -13.41
N LEU A 288 3.94 9.86 -12.66
CA LEU A 288 5.11 9.41 -11.92
C LEU A 288 4.72 8.32 -10.91
N ILE A 289 3.73 8.59 -10.04
CA ILE A 289 3.34 7.67 -8.97
C ILE A 289 2.67 6.41 -9.55
N ILE A 290 1.62 6.57 -10.38
CA ILE A 290 0.90 5.43 -10.97
C ILE A 290 1.81 4.65 -11.92
N GLY A 291 2.58 5.35 -12.76
CA GLY A 291 3.50 4.72 -13.71
C GLY A 291 4.59 3.92 -13.01
N THR A 292 5.11 4.40 -11.88
CA THR A 292 6.07 3.63 -11.07
C THR A 292 5.45 2.36 -10.51
N VAL A 293 4.23 2.45 -9.97
CA VAL A 293 3.50 1.28 -9.45
C VAL A 293 3.19 0.26 -10.54
N LEU A 294 2.71 0.72 -11.69
CA LEU A 294 2.45 -0.13 -12.85
C LEU A 294 3.75 -0.75 -13.39
N LEU A 295 4.86 0.00 -13.42
CA LEU A 295 6.15 -0.53 -13.83
C LEU A 295 6.60 -1.66 -12.88
N MET A 296 6.45 -1.49 -11.57
CA MET A 296 6.73 -2.55 -10.60
C MET A 296 5.89 -3.80 -10.88
N TYR A 297 4.60 -3.63 -11.11
CA TYR A 297 3.69 -4.73 -11.41
C TYR A 297 4.04 -5.43 -12.73
N CYS A 298 4.40 -4.66 -13.77
CA CYS A 298 4.86 -5.18 -15.05
C CYS A 298 6.17 -5.97 -14.90
N LEU A 299 7.17 -5.44 -14.19
CA LEU A 299 8.42 -6.14 -13.93
C LEU A 299 8.19 -7.43 -13.15
N PHE A 300 7.34 -7.39 -12.13
CA PHE A 300 6.94 -8.57 -11.37
C PHE A 300 6.24 -9.61 -12.24
N THR A 301 5.28 -9.19 -13.05
CA THR A 301 4.53 -10.08 -13.97
C THR A 301 5.44 -10.72 -15.01
N VAL A 302 6.36 -9.93 -15.60
CA VAL A 302 7.36 -10.45 -16.54
C VAL A 302 8.29 -11.43 -15.85
N ALA A 303 8.78 -11.12 -14.65
CA ALA A 303 9.64 -12.04 -13.89
C ALA A 303 8.92 -13.35 -13.55
N LEU A 304 7.65 -13.28 -13.10
CA LEU A 304 6.83 -14.45 -12.85
C LEU A 304 6.59 -15.27 -14.11
N TYR A 305 6.25 -14.60 -15.22
CA TYR A 305 6.02 -15.27 -16.50
C TYR A 305 7.29 -15.96 -17.01
N MET A 306 8.43 -15.28 -16.92
CA MET A 306 9.72 -15.87 -17.28
C MET A 306 10.07 -17.06 -16.40
N HIS A 307 9.85 -16.97 -15.09
CA HIS A 307 10.03 -18.08 -14.17
C HIS A 307 9.10 -19.26 -14.49
N PHE A 308 7.83 -18.99 -14.74
CA PHE A 308 6.85 -20.00 -15.15
C PHE A 308 7.26 -20.67 -16.47
N ALA A 309 7.58 -19.89 -17.50
CA ALA A 309 7.97 -20.38 -18.81
C ALA A 309 9.24 -21.25 -18.72
N THR A 310 10.25 -20.79 -18.00
CA THR A 310 11.50 -21.56 -17.78
C THR A 310 11.27 -22.85 -17.00
N SER A 311 10.46 -22.83 -15.94
CA SER A 311 10.08 -24.03 -15.19
C SER A 311 9.32 -25.05 -16.05
N VAL A 312 8.33 -24.60 -16.83
CA VAL A 312 7.58 -25.47 -17.74
C VAL A 312 8.49 -26.07 -18.83
N ILE A 313 9.37 -25.26 -19.43
CA ILE A 313 10.37 -25.74 -20.39
C ILE A 313 11.27 -26.79 -19.74
N HIS A 314 11.72 -26.55 -18.51
CA HIS A 314 12.54 -27.51 -17.76
C HIS A 314 11.79 -28.83 -17.47
N GLU A 315 10.52 -28.77 -17.08
CA GLU A 315 9.71 -29.97 -16.88
C GLU A 315 9.52 -30.78 -18.17
N ILE A 316 9.21 -30.10 -19.28
CA ILE A 316 9.02 -30.74 -20.60
C ILE A 316 10.33 -31.37 -21.09
N THR A 317 11.43 -30.62 -21.04
CA THR A 317 12.76 -31.08 -21.46
C THR A 317 13.21 -32.30 -20.65
N ASN A 318 13.01 -32.29 -19.33
CA ASN A 318 13.32 -33.42 -18.46
C ASN A 318 12.43 -34.63 -18.77
N ALA A 319 11.12 -34.43 -18.96
CA ALA A 319 10.19 -35.52 -19.24
C ALA A 319 10.45 -36.19 -20.61
N LEU A 320 10.87 -35.41 -21.60
CA LEU A 320 11.14 -35.91 -22.95
C LEU A 320 12.61 -36.32 -23.18
N GLY A 321 13.51 -36.05 -22.23
CA GLY A 321 14.95 -36.25 -22.41
C GLY A 321 15.57 -35.36 -23.49
N ILE A 322 14.90 -34.25 -23.85
CA ILE A 322 15.34 -33.31 -24.89
C ILE A 322 16.00 -32.11 -24.21
N HIS A 323 17.15 -31.65 -24.69
CA HIS A 323 17.78 -30.43 -24.17
C HIS A 323 17.45 -29.22 -25.06
N CYS A 324 16.69 -28.23 -24.56
CA CYS A 324 16.33 -27.03 -25.34
C CYS A 324 17.51 -26.12 -25.68
N PHE A 325 18.49 -25.98 -24.77
CA PHE A 325 19.60 -25.02 -24.92
C PHE A 325 21.00 -25.69 -24.96
N ARG A 326 21.08 -26.98 -25.27
CA ARG A 326 22.36 -27.72 -25.31
C ARG A 326 22.70 -28.18 -26.72
N ILE A 327 23.72 -27.58 -27.33
CA ILE A 327 24.30 -28.09 -28.58
C ILE A 327 25.20 -29.27 -28.24
N THR A 328 24.73 -30.50 -28.41
CA THR A 328 25.59 -31.69 -28.35
C THR A 328 26.32 -31.87 -29.67
N ARG A 329 27.66 -31.81 -29.68
CA ARG A 329 28.46 -32.30 -30.81
C ARG A 329 28.17 -33.79 -30.98
N LYS A 330 27.61 -34.20 -32.12
CA LYS A 330 27.65 -35.60 -32.55
C LYS A 330 29.12 -36.02 -32.58
N LYS A 331 29.51 -37.00 -31.77
CA LYS A 331 30.77 -37.73 -32.02
C LYS A 331 30.54 -38.50 -33.32
N ALA A 332 31.36 -38.17 -34.31
CA ALA A 332 31.39 -38.85 -35.60
C ALA A 332 31.85 -40.29 -35.44
#